data_AF-A0AAD5CWS9-F1
#
_entry.id   AF-A0AAD5CWS9-F1
#
_cell.length_a   1.000
_cell.length_b   1.000
_cell.length_c   1.000
_cell.angle_alpha   90.00
_cell.angle_beta   90.00
_cell.angle_gamma   90.00
#
_symmetry.space_group_name_H-M   'P 1'
#
loop_
_entity.id
_entity.type
_entity.pdbx_description
1 polymer ?
#
loop_
_entity_poly.entity_id
_entity_poly.type
_entity_poly.pdbx_seq_one_letter_code
_entity_poly.pdbx_strand_id
1 'polypeptide(L)'
;MILPAHRYLTLRALGAPAVLLSLSMQGVFRGLKDTKTPLYATLIGDVANIILDPILIFACKLGVSDAAIAHVLSQYLISIILLVKLMQQVELLPSNLKALQFSRFLRNGSMLVFKVLATTGCVTLATRLGATPMAAFQICLQVWLTSSLLADGLAVAGQAIITTSFAEKNYEKATSTASH
;
A
#
# COMPACT_ATOMS: atom_id res chain seq x y z
N MET A 1 1.48 -9.54 29.59
CA MET A 1 0.92 -8.89 28.37
C MET A 1 1.85 -8.84 27.15
N ILE A 2 3.15 -9.18 27.25
CA ILE A 2 4.12 -9.01 26.14
C ILE A 2 4.13 -10.21 25.16
N LEU A 3 3.86 -11.43 25.66
CA LEU A 3 3.89 -12.66 24.86
C LEU A 3 2.89 -12.69 23.67
N PRO A 4 1.62 -12.25 23.82
CA PRO A 4 0.66 -12.17 22.71
C PRO A 4 1.07 -11.11 21.67
N ALA A 5 1.56 -9.96 22.15
CA ALA A 5 2.01 -8.87 21.29
C ALA A 5 3.23 -9.28 20.44
N HIS A 6 4.17 -10.04 21.02
CA HIS A 6 5.32 -10.54 20.27
C HIS A 6 4.88 -11.51 19.16
N ARG A 7 4.01 -12.50 19.45
CA ARG A 7 3.50 -13.43 18.43
C ARG A 7 2.76 -12.71 17.30
N TYR A 8 1.93 -11.73 17.65
CA TYR A 8 1.21 -10.90 16.67
C TYR A 8 2.17 -10.11 15.78
N LEU A 9 3.18 -9.46 16.36
CA LEU A 9 4.17 -8.69 15.61
C LEU A 9 5.05 -9.56 14.71
N THR A 10 5.45 -10.76 15.16
CA THR A 10 6.22 -11.70 14.32
C THR A 10 5.38 -12.20 13.14
N LEU A 11 4.10 -12.52 13.35
CA LEU A 11 3.17 -12.90 12.28
C LEU A 11 2.93 -11.75 11.30
N ARG A 12 2.74 -10.52 11.79
CA ARG A 12 2.58 -9.33 10.94
C ARG A 12 3.84 -9.04 10.12
N ALA A 13 5.03 -9.26 10.70
CA ALA A 13 6.31 -9.10 10.01
C ALA A 13 6.47 -10.09 8.84
N LEU A 14 5.91 -11.30 8.94
CA LEU A 14 5.88 -12.27 7.84
C LEU A 14 4.98 -11.81 6.67
N GLY A 15 3.94 -11.02 6.93
CA GLY A 15 3.10 -10.41 5.89
C GLY A 15 3.75 -9.23 5.17
N ALA A 16 4.65 -8.50 5.85
CA ALA A 16 5.31 -7.30 5.32
C ALA A 16 5.91 -7.46 3.91
N PRO A 17 6.68 -8.52 3.58
CA PRO A 17 7.22 -8.70 2.23
C PRO A 17 6.11 -8.84 1.17
N ALA A 18 5.01 -9.54 1.46
CA ALA A 18 3.88 -9.67 0.54
C ALA A 18 3.16 -8.33 0.31
N VAL A 19 3.04 -7.52 1.36
CA VAL A 19 2.50 -6.15 1.26
C VAL A 19 3.38 -5.29 0.35
N LEU A 20 4.69 -5.30 0.56
CA LEU A 20 5.62 -4.52 -0.25
C LEU A 20 5.60 -4.94 -1.72
N LEU A 21 5.53 -6.25 -1.98
CA LEU A 21 5.43 -6.80 -3.33
C LEU A 21 4.13 -6.37 -4.02
N SER A 22 2.99 -6.52 -3.34
CA SER A 22 1.69 -6.12 -3.87
C SER A 22 1.58 -4.61 -4.10
N LEU A 23 2.12 -3.76 -3.22
CA LEU A 23 2.17 -2.31 -3.46
C LEU A 23 3.02 -1.97 -4.68
N SER A 24 4.15 -2.65 -4.84
CA SER A 24 5.05 -2.46 -5.98
C SER A 24 4.36 -2.84 -7.29
N MET A 25 3.68 -3.99 -7.33
CA MET A 25 2.89 -4.44 -8.50
C MET A 25 1.74 -3.48 -8.80
N GLN A 26 1.01 -3.01 -7.79
CA GLN A 26 -0.03 -1.98 -7.97
C GLN A 26 0.53 -0.67 -8.52
N GLY A 27 1.78 -0.31 -8.18
CA GLY A 27 2.50 0.81 -8.78
C GLY A 27 2.80 0.58 -10.27
N VAL A 28 3.23 -0.62 -10.64
CA VAL A 28 3.52 -0.99 -12.05
C VAL A 28 2.24 -0.97 -12.90
N PHE A 29 1.16 -1.59 -12.43
CA PHE A 29 -0.13 -1.58 -13.12
C PHE A 29 -0.69 -0.16 -13.31
N ARG A 30 -0.56 0.71 -12.29
CA ARG A 30 -0.89 2.14 -12.41
C ARG A 30 -0.04 2.85 -13.47
N GLY A 31 1.25 2.53 -13.55
CA GLY A 31 2.14 3.05 -14.60
C GLY A 31 1.78 2.59 -16.02
N LEU A 32 1.25 1.36 -16.15
CA LEU A 32 0.74 0.81 -17.41
C LEU A 32 -0.67 1.31 -17.78
N LYS A 33 -1.25 2.23 -17.00
CA LYS A 33 -2.65 2.71 -17.09
C LYS A 33 -3.72 1.62 -16.89
N ASP A 34 -3.35 0.45 -16.39
CA ASP A 34 -4.32 -0.58 -15.99
C ASP A 34 -4.63 -0.47 -14.50
N THR A 35 -5.70 0.24 -14.18
CA THR A 35 -6.20 0.38 -12.80
C THR A 35 -7.22 -0.68 -12.42
N LYS A 36 -7.74 -1.46 -13.38
CA LYS A 36 -8.81 -2.44 -13.13
C LYS A 36 -8.26 -3.72 -12.53
N THR A 37 -7.16 -4.23 -13.10
CA THR A 37 -6.52 -5.45 -12.60
C THR A 37 -6.14 -5.38 -11.11
N PRO A 38 -5.48 -4.32 -10.61
CA PRO A 38 -5.19 -4.22 -9.19
C PRO A 38 -6.43 -4.03 -8.32
N LEU A 39 -7.46 -3.32 -8.80
CA LEU A 39 -8.72 -3.15 -8.08
C LEU A 39 -9.41 -4.50 -7.83
N TYR A 40 -9.56 -5.33 -8.87
CA TYR A 40 -10.18 -6.64 -8.75
C TYR A 40 -9.36 -7.59 -7.85
N ALA A 41 -8.03 -7.58 -7.96
CA ALA A 41 -7.17 -8.40 -7.11
C ALA A 41 -7.33 -8.05 -5.63
N THR A 42 -7.33 -6.76 -5.30
CA THR A 42 -7.56 -6.28 -3.93
C THR A 42 -8.95 -6.66 -3.43
N LEU A 43 -9.98 -6.49 -4.26
CA LEU A 43 -11.37 -6.80 -3.88
C LEU A 43 -11.58 -8.29 -3.61
N ILE A 44 -10.99 -9.17 -4.43
CA ILE A 44 -11.00 -10.62 -4.19
C ILE A 44 -10.27 -10.96 -2.90
N GLY A 45 -9.12 -10.33 -2.64
CA GLY A 45 -8.35 -10.53 -1.42
C GLY A 45 -9.07 -10.07 -0.15
N ASP A 46 -9.72 -8.92 -0.20
CA ASP A 46 -10.50 -8.39 0.93
C ASP A 46 -11.71 -9.28 1.23
N VAL A 47 -12.41 -9.76 0.18
CA VAL A 47 -13.50 -10.74 0.35
C VAL A 47 -12.97 -12.05 0.94
N ALA A 48 -11.83 -12.54 0.45
CA ALA A 48 -11.19 -13.72 1.02
C ALA A 48 -10.82 -13.50 2.50
N ASN A 49 -10.34 -12.31 2.87
CA ASN A 49 -10.03 -11.97 4.25
C ASN A 49 -11.26 -12.01 5.16
N ILE A 50 -12.36 -11.38 4.74
CA ILE A 50 -13.64 -11.36 5.46
C ILE A 50 -14.20 -12.77 5.66
N ILE A 51 -13.97 -13.68 4.72
CA ILE A 51 -14.41 -15.08 4.82
C ILE A 51 -13.46 -15.89 5.69
N LEU A 52 -12.14 -15.68 5.59
CA LEU A 52 -11.14 -16.40 6.36
C LEU A 52 -11.18 -16.04 7.85
N ASP A 53 -11.46 -14.79 8.18
CA ASP A 53 -11.56 -14.31 9.56
C ASP A 53 -12.49 -15.19 10.42
N PRO A 54 -13.79 -15.37 10.11
CA PRO A 54 -14.68 -16.24 10.89
C PRO A 54 -14.25 -17.71 10.83
N ILE A 55 -13.75 -18.21 9.69
CA ILE A 55 -13.31 -19.61 9.56
C ILE A 55 -12.16 -19.91 10.53
N LEU A 56 -11.12 -19.06 10.57
CA LEU A 56 -9.99 -19.24 11.48
C LEU A 56 -10.40 -19.02 12.94
N ILE A 57 -11.27 -18.05 13.22
CA ILE A 57 -11.78 -17.81 14.58
C ILE A 57 -12.50 -19.06 15.12
N PHE A 58 -13.36 -19.70 14.33
CA PHE A 58 -14.09 -20.90 14.77
C PHE A 58 -13.23 -22.16 14.78
N ALA A 59 -12.25 -22.28 13.87
CA ALA A 59 -11.41 -23.47 13.76
C ALA A 59 -10.23 -23.51 14.75
N CYS A 60 -9.55 -22.39 14.98
CA CYS A 60 -8.29 -22.35 15.73
C CYS A 60 -8.40 -21.78 17.16
N LYS A 61 -9.43 -20.97 17.47
CA LYS A 61 -9.65 -20.36 18.80
C LYS A 61 -8.39 -19.68 19.42
N LEU A 62 -7.46 -19.18 18.61
CA LEU A 62 -6.24 -18.47 19.05
C LEU A 62 -6.50 -16.96 19.29
N GLY A 63 -7.72 -16.49 19.06
CA GLY A 63 -8.16 -15.13 19.36
C GLY A 63 -7.54 -14.12 18.42
N VAL A 64 -6.72 -13.20 18.95
CA VAL A 64 -6.15 -12.06 18.18
C VAL A 64 -5.11 -12.51 17.13
N SER A 65 -4.52 -13.69 17.28
CA SER A 65 -3.54 -14.20 16.31
C SER A 65 -4.20 -14.74 15.02
N ASP A 66 -5.47 -15.17 15.09
CA ASP A 66 -6.21 -15.69 13.94
C ASP A 66 -6.44 -14.61 12.88
N ALA A 67 -6.84 -13.41 13.32
CA ALA A 67 -7.02 -12.24 12.45
C ALA A 67 -5.72 -11.80 11.75
N ALA A 68 -4.56 -11.99 12.40
CA ALA A 68 -3.27 -11.69 11.77
C ALA A 68 -2.97 -12.69 10.64
N ILE A 69 -3.24 -13.97 10.86
CA ILE A 69 -2.98 -15.04 9.87
C ILE A 69 -3.90 -14.90 8.67
N ALA A 70 -5.20 -14.65 8.90
CA ALA A 70 -6.18 -14.41 7.84
C ALA A 70 -5.75 -13.24 6.93
N HIS A 71 -5.30 -12.14 7.53
CA HIS A 71 -4.85 -10.98 6.79
C HIS A 71 -3.57 -11.24 5.99
N VAL A 72 -2.59 -11.93 6.58
CA VAL A 72 -1.35 -12.30 5.89
C VAL A 72 -1.68 -13.20 4.69
N LEU A 73 -2.51 -14.22 4.87
CA LEU A 73 -2.88 -15.13 3.79
C LEU A 73 -3.59 -14.41 2.64
N SER A 74 -4.49 -13.49 2.97
CA SER A 74 -5.21 -12.66 2.00
C SER A 74 -4.25 -11.73 1.24
N GLN A 75 -3.26 -11.15 1.91
CA GLN A 75 -2.20 -10.36 1.25
C GLN A 75 -1.32 -11.19 0.33
N TYR A 76 -1.00 -12.43 0.72
CA TYR A 76 -0.29 -13.36 -0.17
C TYR A 76 -1.13 -13.72 -1.40
N LEU A 77 -2.44 -13.97 -1.23
CA LEU A 77 -3.35 -14.20 -2.36
C LEU A 77 -3.38 -13.01 -3.34
N ILE A 78 -3.53 -11.78 -2.84
CA ILE A 78 -3.50 -10.56 -3.67
C ILE A 78 -2.17 -10.47 -4.42
N SER A 79 -1.05 -10.67 -3.71
CA SER A 79 0.30 -10.59 -4.28
C SER A 79 0.52 -11.63 -5.39
N ILE A 80 0.05 -12.87 -5.18
CA ILE A 80 0.15 -13.95 -6.18
C ILE A 80 -0.72 -13.63 -7.40
N ILE A 81 -1.96 -13.18 -7.22
CA ILE A 81 -2.86 -12.83 -8.33
C ILE A 81 -2.24 -11.71 -9.17
N LEU A 82 -1.70 -10.68 -8.51
CA LEU A 82 -1.01 -9.58 -9.19
C LEU A 82 0.24 -10.04 -9.91
N LEU A 83 1.05 -10.91 -9.29
CA LEU A 83 2.28 -11.45 -9.90
C LEU A 83 1.97 -12.23 -11.17
N VAL A 84 0.97 -13.13 -11.13
CA VAL A 84 0.58 -13.94 -12.29
C VAL A 84 0.06 -13.05 -13.42
N LYS A 85 -0.79 -12.07 -13.09
CA LYS A 85 -1.30 -11.11 -14.09
C LYS A 85 -0.18 -10.25 -14.67
N LEU A 86 0.80 -9.88 -13.86
CA LEU A 86 1.94 -9.09 -14.30
C LEU A 86 2.87 -9.92 -15.21
N MET A 87 3.12 -11.19 -14.87
CA MET A 87 3.85 -12.15 -15.73
C MET A 87 3.19 -12.36 -17.10
N GLN A 88 1.85 -12.24 -17.17
CA GLN A 88 1.11 -12.34 -18.43
C GLN A 88 1.17 -11.06 -19.28
N GLN A 89 1.36 -9.89 -18.65
CA GLN A 89 1.34 -8.58 -19.30
C GLN A 89 2.74 -8.05 -19.64
N VAL A 90 3.76 -8.46 -18.87
CA VAL A 90 5.12 -7.93 -18.94
C VAL A 90 6.11 -9.08 -18.79
N GLU A 91 7.10 -9.18 -19.70
CA GLU A 91 8.28 -10.02 -19.48
C GLU A 91 9.07 -9.44 -18.29
N LEU A 92 8.95 -10.11 -17.13
CA LEU A 92 9.59 -9.69 -15.88
C LEU A 92 11.11 -9.91 -15.85
N LEU A 93 11.69 -10.49 -16.89
CA LEU A 93 13.12 -10.76 -16.96
C LEU A 93 13.84 -9.65 -17.73
N PRO A 94 14.37 -8.60 -17.06
CA PRO A 94 15.31 -7.73 -17.72
C PRO A 94 16.58 -8.52 -18.00
N SER A 95 16.92 -8.73 -19.29
CA SER A 95 18.19 -9.32 -19.72
C SER A 95 19.45 -8.54 -19.26
N ASN A 96 19.30 -7.45 -18.49
CA ASN A 96 20.42 -6.63 -18.04
C ASN A 96 20.17 -5.96 -16.67
N LEU A 97 20.83 -6.47 -15.62
CA LEU A 97 20.79 -5.92 -14.25
C LEU A 97 21.36 -4.49 -14.15
N LYS A 98 22.17 -4.04 -15.13
CA LYS A 98 22.71 -2.67 -15.21
C LYS A 98 21.71 -1.62 -15.70
N ALA A 99 20.58 -2.02 -16.29
CA ALA A 99 19.50 -1.10 -16.65
C ALA A 99 18.64 -0.70 -15.43
N LEU A 100 18.83 -1.39 -14.30
CA LEU A 100 18.17 -1.08 -13.04
C LEU A 100 18.73 0.25 -12.53
N GLN A 101 17.95 1.33 -12.66
CA GLN A 101 18.30 2.67 -12.17
C GLN A 101 18.23 2.76 -10.63
N PHE A 102 18.92 1.85 -9.95
CA PHE A 102 18.89 1.66 -8.49
C PHE A 102 19.26 2.96 -7.74
N SER A 103 20.20 3.74 -8.29
CA SER A 103 20.58 5.05 -7.74
C SER A 103 19.43 6.07 -7.74
N ARG A 104 18.63 6.13 -8.82
CA ARG A 104 17.45 7.01 -8.89
C ARG A 104 16.32 6.50 -8.01
N PHE A 105 16.13 5.18 -7.96
CA PHE A 105 15.18 4.55 -7.03
C PHE A 105 15.51 4.88 -5.57
N LEU A 106 16.79 4.77 -5.18
CA LEU A 106 17.23 5.06 -3.81
C LEU A 106 17.13 6.55 -3.46
N ARG A 107 17.39 7.45 -4.42
CA ARG A 107 17.25 8.91 -4.23
C ARG A 107 15.80 9.35 -4.10
N ASN A 108 14.87 8.75 -4.86
CA ASN A 108 13.44 9.06 -4.75
C ASN A 108 12.84 8.39 -3.50
N GLY A 109 13.28 7.18 -3.18
CA GLY A 109 12.89 6.45 -1.98
C GLY A 109 13.36 7.13 -0.69
N SER A 110 14.56 7.72 -0.68
CA SER A 110 15.09 8.38 0.53
C SER A 110 14.24 9.58 0.97
N MET A 111 13.65 10.34 0.04
CA MET A 111 12.76 11.45 0.36
C MET A 111 11.44 10.97 1.00
N LEU A 112 10.90 9.84 0.53
CA LEU A 112 9.73 9.21 1.14
C LEU A 112 10.05 8.64 2.53
N VAL A 113 11.21 7.98 2.67
CA VAL A 113 11.68 7.45 3.96
C VAL A 113 11.87 8.57 4.98
N PHE A 114 12.46 9.70 4.57
CA PHE A 114 12.63 10.87 5.42
C PHE A 114 11.29 11.45 5.87
N LYS A 115 10.31 11.57 4.96
CA LYS A 115 8.95 12.02 5.28
C LYS A 115 8.28 11.09 6.30
N VAL A 116 8.35 9.77 6.09
CA VAL A 116 7.75 8.77 7.00
C VAL A 116 8.40 8.82 8.39
N LEU A 117 9.73 8.95 8.45
CA LEU A 117 10.45 9.07 9.73
C LEU A 117 10.07 10.35 10.48
N ALA A 118 9.95 11.48 9.79
CA ALA A 118 9.54 12.74 10.39
C ALA A 118 8.11 12.66 10.97
N THR A 119 7.16 12.12 10.20
CA THR A 119 5.77 11.97 10.67
C THR A 119 5.68 10.98 11.84
N THR A 120 6.36 9.83 11.76
CA THR A 120 6.35 8.82 12.83
C THR A 120 7.03 9.33 14.10
N GLY A 121 8.08 10.14 13.96
CA GLY A 121 8.75 10.81 15.07
C GLY A 121 7.81 11.73 15.85
N CYS A 122 7.05 12.58 15.15
CA CYS A 122 6.07 13.47 15.80
C CYS A 122 5.00 12.70 16.57
N VAL A 123 4.47 11.61 16.02
CA VAL A 123 3.49 10.75 16.70
C VAL A 123 4.08 10.13 17.95
N THR A 124 5.36 9.72 17.92
CA THR A 124 6.04 9.08 19.05
C THR A 124 6.38 10.07 20.18
N LEU A 125 6.57 11.35 19.86
CA LEU A 125 6.68 12.39 20.89
C LEU A 125 5.31 12.72 21.51
N ALA A 126 4.24 12.70 20.73
CA ALA A 126 2.88 12.95 21.22
C ALA A 126 2.39 11.87 22.21
N THR A 127 2.79 10.60 22.01
CA THR A 127 2.44 9.50 22.94
C THR A 127 3.05 9.66 24.33
N ARG A 128 4.12 10.45 24.48
CA ARG A 128 4.76 10.71 25.79
C ARG A 128 3.99 11.69 26.68
N LEU A 129 2.94 12.35 26.16
CA LEU A 129 2.18 13.38 26.88
C LEU A 129 0.96 12.84 27.67
N GLY A 130 0.72 11.52 27.65
CA GLY A 130 -0.35 10.86 28.42
C GLY A 130 -1.47 10.27 27.57
N ALA A 131 -2.31 9.41 28.17
CA ALA A 131 -3.32 8.62 27.45
C ALA A 131 -4.50 9.44 26.90
N THR A 132 -4.92 10.49 27.61
CA THR A 132 -6.02 11.39 27.20
C THR A 132 -5.71 12.23 25.96
N PRO A 133 -4.56 12.95 25.85
CA PRO A 133 -4.21 13.66 24.63
C PRO A 133 -3.94 12.72 23.46
N MET A 134 -3.45 11.50 23.71
CA MET A 134 -3.23 10.50 22.65
C MET A 134 -4.54 10.04 21.99
N ALA A 135 -5.60 9.84 22.77
CA ALA A 135 -6.90 9.45 22.22
C ALA A 135 -7.50 10.54 21.31
N ALA A 136 -7.42 11.82 21.72
CA ALA A 136 -7.86 12.95 20.91
C ALA A 136 -7.03 13.10 19.62
N PHE A 137 -5.71 12.91 19.72
CA PHE A 137 -4.80 12.94 18.57
C PHE A 137 -5.09 11.83 17.56
N GLN A 138 -5.42 10.62 18.03
CA GLN A 138 -5.77 9.49 17.17
C GLN A 138 -7.03 9.77 16.33
N ILE A 139 -8.05 10.38 16.92
CA ILE A 139 -9.28 10.77 16.20
C ILE A 139 -8.95 11.81 15.13
N CYS A 140 -8.15 12.82 15.48
CA CYS A 140 -7.75 13.87 14.56
C CYS A 140 -6.93 13.31 13.37
N LEU A 141 -5.99 12.39 13.65
CA LEU A 141 -5.25 11.67 12.61
C LEU A 141 -6.17 10.89 11.68
N GLN A 142 -7.21 10.23 12.22
CA GLN A 142 -8.12 9.44 11.40
C GLN A 142 -8.98 10.31 10.48
N VAL A 143 -9.44 11.48 10.98
CA VAL A 143 -10.12 12.49 10.16
C VAL A 143 -9.19 13.03 9.08
N TRP A 144 -7.96 13.40 9.44
CA TRP A 144 -6.94 13.84 8.49
C TRP A 144 -6.69 12.81 7.39
N LEU A 145 -6.45 11.55 7.77
CA LEU A 145 -6.15 10.46 6.83
C LEU A 145 -7.29 10.24 5.85
N THR A 146 -8.54 10.33 6.32
CA THR A 146 -9.72 10.18 5.47
C THR A 146 -9.79 11.29 4.42
N SER A 147 -9.60 12.54 4.84
CA SER A 147 -9.56 13.69 3.91
C SER A 147 -8.38 13.61 2.95
N SER A 148 -7.21 13.17 3.43
CA SER A 148 -6.01 13.01 2.60
C SER A 148 -6.19 11.91 1.55
N LEU A 149 -6.90 10.82 1.87
CA LEU A 149 -7.13 9.72 0.94
C LEU A 149 -7.98 10.16 -0.27
N LEU A 150 -8.97 11.04 -0.04
CA LEU A 150 -9.77 11.68 -1.10
C LEU A 150 -8.89 12.55 -2.00
N ALA A 151 -8.03 13.38 -1.41
CA ALA A 151 -7.11 14.24 -2.15
C ALA A 151 -6.10 13.41 -2.96
N ASP A 152 -5.54 12.34 -2.39
CA ASP A 152 -4.63 11.43 -3.08
C ASP A 152 -5.31 10.73 -4.26
N GLY A 153 -6.58 10.34 -4.12
CA GLY A 153 -7.36 9.76 -5.22
C GLY A 153 -7.48 10.71 -6.41
N LEU A 154 -7.80 11.97 -6.15
CA LEU A 154 -7.88 13.02 -7.18
C LEU A 154 -6.50 13.30 -7.81
N ALA A 155 -5.46 13.38 -6.98
CA ALA A 155 -4.09 13.60 -7.44
C ALA A 155 -3.59 12.48 -8.36
N VAL A 156 -3.87 11.21 -8.04
CA VAL A 156 -3.51 10.06 -8.88
C VAL A 156 -4.26 10.09 -10.21
N ALA A 157 -5.55 10.46 -10.21
CA ALA A 157 -6.32 10.64 -11.44
C ALA A 157 -5.74 11.77 -12.32
N GLY A 158 -5.44 12.92 -11.73
CA GLY A 158 -4.80 14.04 -12.43
C GLY A 158 -3.43 13.67 -13.02
N GLN A 159 -2.57 13.01 -12.22
CA GLN A 159 -1.27 12.50 -12.68
C GLN A 159 -1.40 11.54 -13.87
N ALA A 160 -2.39 10.64 -13.85
CA ALA A 160 -2.64 9.72 -14.96
C ALA A 160 -3.07 10.44 -16.25
N ILE A 161 -3.92 11.47 -16.14
CA ILE A 161 -4.38 12.28 -17.29
C ILE A 161 -3.22 13.11 -17.85
N ILE A 162 -2.43 13.78 -16.99
CA ILE A 162 -1.26 14.56 -17.40
C ILE A 162 -0.23 13.66 -18.10
N THR A 163 0.09 12.49 -17.51
CA THR A 163 1.04 11.52 -18.09
C THR A 163 0.55 11.02 -19.45
N THR A 164 -0.75 10.77 -19.60
CA THR A 164 -1.35 10.35 -20.87
C THR A 164 -1.26 11.45 -21.93
N SER A 165 -1.66 12.66 -21.57
CA SER A 165 -1.66 13.81 -22.49
C SER A 165 -0.23 14.18 -22.92
N PHE A 166 0.74 14.04 -22.02
CA PHE A 166 2.16 14.23 -22.31
C PHE A 166 2.71 13.14 -23.24
N ALA A 167 2.32 11.88 -23.04
CA ALA A 167 2.71 10.77 -23.92
C ALA A 167 2.13 10.93 -25.34
N GLU A 168 0.94 11.52 -25.47
CA GLU A 168 0.28 11.83 -26.74
C GLU A 168 0.83 13.12 -27.41
N LYS A 169 1.85 13.78 -26.83
CA LYS A 169 2.41 15.08 -27.25
C LYS A 169 1.36 16.20 -27.35
N ASN A 170 0.24 16.08 -26.65
CA ASN A 170 -0.86 17.02 -26.71
C ASN A 170 -0.79 17.98 -25.52
N TYR A 171 0.13 18.94 -25.61
CA TYR A 171 0.56 19.80 -24.50
C TYR A 171 -0.54 20.75 -23.99
N GLU A 172 -1.50 21.15 -24.84
CA GLU A 172 -2.63 22.00 -24.41
C GLU A 172 -3.52 21.30 -23.38
N LYS A 173 -3.81 20.01 -23.59
CA LYS A 173 -4.66 19.21 -22.69
C LYS A 173 -3.97 18.92 -21.36
N ALA A 174 -2.64 18.74 -21.38
CA ALA A 174 -1.84 18.59 -20.17
C ALA A 174 -1.84 19.87 -19.32
N THR A 175 -1.74 21.04 -19.95
CA THR A 175 -1.69 22.34 -19.25
C THR A 175 -3.05 22.71 -18.65
N SER A 176 -4.15 22.44 -19.39
CA SER A 176 -5.52 22.61 -18.90
C SER A 176 -5.86 21.72 -17.71
N THR A 177 -5.31 20.50 -17.66
CA THR A 177 -5.53 19.57 -16.54
C THR A 177 -4.70 19.95 -15.31
N ALA A 178 -3.54 20.60 -15.50
CA ALA A 178 -2.68 21.06 -14.41
C ALA A 178 -3.14 22.39 -13.78
N SER A 179 -3.97 23.17 -14.48
CA SER A 179 -4.48 24.48 -14.02
C SER A 179 -5.75 24.42 -13.19
N HIS A 180 -6.34 23.23 -13.00
CA HIS A 180 -7.57 22.98 -12.22
C HIS A 180 -7.27 22.09 -11.01
#